data_AF-A0A818KEC6-F1
#
_entry.id   AF-A0A818KEC6-F1
#
_cell.length_a   1.000
_cell.length_b   1.000
_cell.length_c   1.000
_cell.angle_alpha   90.00
_cell.angle_beta   90.00
_cell.angle_gamma   90.00
#
_symmetry.space_group_name_H-M   'P 1'
#
loop_
_entity.id
_entity.type
_entity.pdbx_description
1 polymer ?
#
loop_
_entity_poly.entity_id
_entity_poly.type
_entity_poly.pdbx_seq_one_letter_code
_entity_poly.pdbx_strand_id
1 'polypeptide(L)'
;MSLIEKYKLLKCEGSSTDRINYILSLTDKRETEIHLKNLSARSYNDLQMLIFLSKSTKNQTNLFEIFKNDSLPVCQRADAAKAWLRLQHDEKQVHQFVVETITDSNIPRLYVHC
;
A
#
# COMPACT_ATOMS: atom_id res chain seq x y z
N MET A 1 -5.77 -6.96 25.46
CA MET A 1 -5.87 -6.91 24.00
C MET A 1 -4.62 -6.23 23.46
N SER A 2 -3.84 -6.90 22.63
CA SER A 2 -2.65 -6.35 21.98
C SER A 2 -3.01 -5.30 20.94
N LEU A 3 -2.01 -4.51 20.50
CA LEU A 3 -2.21 -3.51 19.45
C LEU A 3 -2.70 -4.15 18.14
N ILE A 4 -2.14 -5.30 17.80
CA ILE A 4 -2.51 -6.05 16.60
C ILE A 4 -3.88 -6.70 16.74
N GLU A 5 -4.27 -7.20 17.92
CA GLU A 5 -5.63 -7.68 18.15
C GLU A 5 -6.67 -6.57 17.95
N LYS A 6 -6.39 -5.37 18.46
CA LYS A 6 -7.27 -4.21 18.25
C LYS A 6 -7.33 -3.82 16.77
N TYR A 7 -6.21 -3.80 16.06
CA TYR A 7 -6.20 -3.54 14.61
C TYR A 7 -7.03 -4.57 13.84
N LYS A 8 -6.88 -5.86 14.16
CA LYS A 8 -7.64 -6.96 13.54
C LYS A 8 -9.14 -6.84 13.81
N LEU A 9 -9.53 -6.47 15.03
CA LEU A 9 -10.93 -6.22 15.38
C LEU A 9 -11.51 -5.10 14.51
N LEU A 10 -10.81 -3.97 14.41
CA LEU A 10 -11.21 -2.85 13.55
C LEU A 10 -11.25 -3.22 12.06
N LYS A 11 -10.46 -4.20 11.61
CA LYS A 11 -10.53 -4.71 10.25
C LYS A 11 -11.78 -5.56 10.01
N CYS A 12 -12.25 -6.31 11.01
CA CYS A 12 -13.44 -7.15 10.89
C CYS A 12 -14.74 -6.35 11.10
N GLU A 13 -14.75 -5.41 12.05
CA GLU A 13 -15.97 -4.77 12.55
C GLU A 13 -16.03 -3.27 12.25
N GLY A 14 -14.89 -2.64 11.94
CA GLY A 14 -14.77 -1.20 11.73
C GLY A 14 -14.60 -0.81 10.26
N SER A 15 -14.58 0.50 10.01
CA SER A 15 -14.30 1.08 8.71
C SER A 15 -12.80 1.28 8.44
N SER A 16 -12.44 1.59 7.20
CA SER A 16 -11.09 2.07 6.87
C SER A 16 -10.72 3.32 7.66
N THR A 17 -11.68 4.20 7.94
CA THR A 17 -11.46 5.42 8.74
C THR A 17 -11.13 5.09 10.18
N ASP A 18 -11.78 4.09 10.78
CA ASP A 18 -11.50 3.68 12.15
C ASP A 18 -10.10 3.09 12.29
N ARG A 19 -9.68 2.30 11.29
CA ARG A 19 -8.30 1.79 11.21
C ARG A 19 -7.27 2.91 11.07
N ILE A 20 -7.55 3.91 10.24
CA ILE A 20 -6.70 5.09 10.07
C ILE A 20 -6.58 5.86 11.38
N ASN A 21 -7.70 6.19 12.02
CA ASN A 21 -7.73 6.91 13.28
C ASN A 21 -6.98 6.16 14.38
N TYR A 22 -7.15 4.83 14.42
CA TYR A 22 -6.41 3.99 15.33
C TYR A 22 -4.90 4.05 15.08
N ILE A 23 -4.44 3.87 13.84
CA ILE A 23 -3.02 3.98 13.49
C ILE A 23 -2.45 5.34 13.90
N LEU A 24 -3.17 6.43 13.62
CA LEU A 24 -2.75 7.79 14.00
C LEU A 24 -2.61 7.97 15.51
N SER A 25 -3.47 7.33 16.29
CA SER A 25 -3.43 7.36 17.77
C SER A 25 -2.24 6.61 18.38
N LEU A 26 -1.55 5.77 17.62
CA LEU A 26 -0.41 4.99 18.13
C LEU A 26 0.83 5.86 18.28
N THR A 27 1.48 5.80 19.45
CA THR A 27 2.79 6.44 19.66
C THR A 27 3.88 5.77 18.83
N ASP A 28 3.96 4.44 18.87
CA ASP A 28 4.83 3.63 18.01
C ASP A 28 3.97 2.83 17.01
N LYS A 29 4.32 2.95 15.73
CA LYS A 29 3.60 2.34 14.61
C LYS A 29 4.37 1.18 13.98
N ARG A 30 5.56 0.83 14.49
CA ARG A 30 6.46 -0.17 13.91
C ARG A 30 5.84 -1.56 13.87
N GLU A 31 5.17 -1.97 14.94
CA GLU A 31 4.50 -3.28 15.00
C GLU A 31 3.38 -3.37 13.96
N THR A 32 2.60 -2.29 13.80
CA THR A 32 1.56 -2.19 12.78
C THR A 32 2.15 -2.17 11.37
N GLU A 33 3.30 -1.52 11.15
CA GLU A 33 4.00 -1.53 9.86
C GLU A 33 4.44 -2.96 9.47
N ILE A 34 5.04 -3.70 10.40
CA ILE A 34 5.46 -5.09 10.18
C ILE A 34 4.23 -5.96 9.87
N HIS A 35 3.16 -5.80 10.65
CA HIS A 35 1.92 -6.54 10.43
C HIS A 35 1.33 -6.27 9.03
N LEU A 36 1.28 -5.01 8.61
CA LEU A 36 0.77 -4.60 7.31
C LEU A 36 1.65 -5.10 6.16
N LYS A 37 2.98 -5.06 6.28
CA LYS A 37 3.89 -5.63 5.27
C LYS A 37 3.66 -7.12 5.03
N ASN A 38 3.38 -7.87 6.10
CA ASN A 38 3.12 -9.30 5.99
C ASN A 38 1.78 -9.62 5.31
N LEU A 39 0.83 -8.69 5.35
CA LEU A 39 -0.53 -8.87 4.81
C LEU A 39 -0.75 -8.17 3.47
N SER A 40 0.04 -7.15 3.15
CA SER A 40 -0.12 -6.35 1.94
C SER A 40 -0.09 -7.22 0.69
N ALA A 41 0.72 -8.29 0.73
CA ALA A 41 0.80 -9.34 -0.28
C ALA A 41 -0.54 -9.97 -0.70
N ARG A 42 -1.53 -9.93 0.18
CA ARG A 42 -2.77 -10.71 0.08
C ARG A 42 -4.01 -9.86 0.19
N SER A 43 -3.86 -8.56 0.41
CA SER A 43 -4.99 -7.65 0.59
C SER A 43 -4.65 -6.24 0.13
N TYR A 44 -5.32 -5.80 -0.93
CA TYR A 44 -5.23 -4.42 -1.41
C TYR A 44 -5.57 -3.40 -0.33
N ASN A 45 -6.54 -3.71 0.53
CA ASN A 45 -6.89 -2.84 1.66
C ASN A 45 -5.73 -2.69 2.66
N ASP A 46 -5.00 -3.77 2.96
CA ASP A 46 -3.84 -3.69 3.86
C ASP A 46 -2.65 -2.99 3.16
N LEU A 47 -2.49 -3.16 1.85
CA LEU A 47 -1.51 -2.41 1.06
C LEU A 47 -1.80 -0.90 1.08
N GLN A 48 -3.07 -0.49 0.95
CA GLN A 48 -3.48 0.90 1.09
C GLN A 48 -3.21 1.46 2.49
N MET A 49 -3.47 0.66 3.55
CA MET A 49 -3.13 1.06 4.92
C MET A 49 -1.62 1.19 5.13
N LEU A 50 -0.81 0.34 4.52
CA LEU A 50 0.66 0.43 4.57
C LEU A 50 1.18 1.71 3.91
N ILE A 51 0.64 2.07 2.75
CA ILE A 51 0.98 3.33 2.06
C ILE A 51 0.58 4.53 2.92
N PHE A 52 -0.62 4.51 3.50
CA PHE A 52 -1.06 5.56 4.42
C PHE A 52 -0.10 5.68 5.61
N LEU A 53 0.28 4.54 6.20
CA LEU A 53 1.18 4.53 7.34
C LEU A 53 2.54 5.13 6.99
N SER A 54 3.14 4.72 5.86
CA SER A 54 4.39 5.29 5.33
C SER A 54 4.31 6.81 5.14
N LYS A 55 3.17 7.33 4.65
CA LYS A 55 2.90 8.77 4.59
C LYS A 55 2.91 9.42 5.97
N SER A 56 2.16 8.85 6.90
CA SER A 56 1.92 9.44 8.23
C SER A 56 3.20 9.54 9.06
N THR A 57 4.11 8.57 8.90
CA THR A 57 5.39 8.53 9.61
C THR A 57 6.50 9.28 8.88
N LYS A 58 6.22 9.83 7.68
CA LYS A 58 7.24 10.32 6.73
C LYS A 58 8.35 9.29 6.49
N ASN A 59 8.05 8.02 6.72
CA ASN A 59 8.99 6.94 6.55
C ASN A 59 8.95 6.56 5.07
N GLN A 60 9.95 6.99 4.32
CA GLN A 60 10.14 6.65 2.90
C GLN A 60 10.59 5.20 2.72
N THR A 61 10.08 4.28 3.54
CA THR A 61 10.35 2.85 3.38
C THR A 61 10.07 2.50 1.92
N ASN A 62 11.07 1.93 1.26
CA ASN A 62 10.95 1.55 -0.13
C ASN A 62 9.92 0.41 -0.24
N LEU A 63 8.67 0.75 -0.60
CA LEU A 63 7.59 -0.21 -0.80
C LEU A 63 7.65 -0.86 -2.19
N PHE A 64 8.62 -0.48 -3.02
CA PHE A 64 8.75 -0.95 -4.40
C PHE A 64 8.90 -2.46 -4.50
N GLU A 65 9.66 -3.08 -3.60
CA GLU A 65 9.80 -4.53 -3.57
C GLU A 65 8.49 -5.25 -3.30
N ILE A 66 7.61 -4.65 -2.49
CA ILE A 66 6.25 -5.13 -2.28
C ILE A 66 5.49 -5.00 -3.60
N PHE A 67 5.43 -3.81 -4.20
CA PHE A 67 4.69 -3.63 -5.46
C PHE A 67 5.16 -4.54 -6.60
N LYS A 68 6.45 -4.91 -6.63
CA LYS A 68 7.02 -5.78 -7.67
C LYS A 68 6.67 -7.26 -7.47
N ASN A 69 6.77 -7.75 -6.24
CA ASN A 69 6.75 -9.19 -5.93
C ASN A 69 5.47 -9.69 -5.23
N ASP A 70 4.52 -8.79 -5.01
CA ASP A 70 3.26 -9.07 -4.35
C ASP A 70 2.31 -9.91 -5.23
N SER A 71 1.57 -10.82 -4.61
CA SER A 71 0.59 -11.71 -5.27
C SER A 71 -0.72 -11.01 -5.67
N LEU A 72 -0.90 -9.73 -5.34
CA LEU A 72 -2.03 -8.94 -5.81
C LEU A 72 -2.07 -8.79 -7.34
N PRO A 73 -3.27 -8.65 -7.94
CA PRO A 73 -3.42 -8.32 -9.34
C PRO A 73 -2.59 -7.11 -9.77
N VAL A 74 -2.03 -7.16 -10.97
CA VAL A 74 -1.09 -6.12 -11.44
C VAL A 74 -1.71 -4.73 -11.44
N CYS A 75 -2.98 -4.59 -11.79
CA CYS A 75 -3.69 -3.31 -11.75
C CYS A 75 -3.71 -2.70 -10.34
N GLN A 76 -3.94 -3.51 -9.31
CA GLN A 76 -3.96 -3.07 -7.91
C GLN A 76 -2.56 -2.66 -7.44
N ARG A 77 -1.53 -3.42 -7.83
CA ARG A 77 -0.13 -3.07 -7.53
C ARG A 77 0.29 -1.78 -8.24
N ALA A 78 -0.13 -1.59 -9.49
CA ALA A 78 0.10 -0.36 -10.26
C ALA A 78 -0.56 0.87 -9.64
N ASP A 79 -1.81 0.77 -9.20
CA ASP A 79 -2.51 1.88 -8.55
C ASP A 79 -1.92 2.21 -7.19
N ALA A 80 -1.54 1.20 -6.40
CA ALA A 80 -0.84 1.37 -5.14
C ALA A 80 0.54 2.05 -5.32
N ALA A 81 1.32 1.62 -6.31
CA ALA A 81 2.62 2.22 -6.61
C ALA A 81 2.49 3.67 -7.08
N LYS A 82 1.52 3.99 -7.96
CA LYS A 82 1.22 5.37 -8.34
C LYS A 82 0.87 6.22 -7.14
N ALA A 83 0.04 5.71 -6.23
CA ALA A 83 -0.33 6.41 -5.01
C ALA A 83 0.90 6.67 -4.12
N TRP A 84 1.76 5.67 -3.91
CA TRP A 84 2.97 5.81 -3.11
C TRP A 84 3.98 6.78 -3.72
N LEU A 85 4.25 6.67 -5.02
CA LEU A 85 5.24 7.52 -5.72
C LEU A 85 4.80 8.98 -5.79
N ARG A 86 3.49 9.26 -5.90
CA ARG A 86 2.94 10.61 -5.73
C ARG A 86 3.25 11.19 -4.35
N LEU A 87 3.32 10.36 -3.31
CA LEU A 87 3.71 10.82 -1.97
C LEU A 87 5.20 11.15 -1.88
N GLN A 88 6.03 10.53 -2.72
CA GLN A 88 7.47 10.79 -2.77
C GLN A 88 7.84 11.99 -3.66
N HIS A 89 6.87 12.58 -4.37
CA HIS A 89 7.12 13.58 -5.42
C HIS A 89 8.10 13.10 -6.52
N ASP A 90 8.24 11.78 -6.70
CA ASP A 90 9.16 11.18 -7.67
C ASP A 90 8.42 10.66 -8.90
N GLU A 91 8.05 11.59 -9.78
CA GLU A 91 7.30 11.29 -11.01
C GLU A 91 8.10 10.41 -12.00
N LYS A 92 9.43 10.45 -11.95
CA LYS A 92 10.29 9.63 -12.81
C LYS A 92 10.19 8.15 -12.44
N GLN A 93 10.23 7.84 -11.15
CA GLN A 93 10.02 6.47 -10.68
C GLN A 93 8.57 5.98 -10.94
N VAL A 94 7.55 6.87 -10.92
CA VAL A 94 6.17 6.53 -11.35
C VAL A 94 6.19 6.00 -12.76
N HIS A 95 6.78 6.76 -13.68
CA HIS A 95 6.75 6.43 -15.09
C HIS A 95 7.49 5.14 -15.37
N GLN A 96 8.69 4.96 -14.80
CA GLN A 96 9.47 3.74 -14.96
C GLN A 96 8.72 2.50 -14.44
N PHE A 97 8.16 2.56 -13.22
CA PHE A 97 7.41 1.44 -12.66
C PHE A 97 6.18 1.08 -13.51
N VAL A 98 5.40 2.09 -13.90
CA VAL A 98 4.19 1.88 -14.70
C VAL A 98 4.54 1.28 -16.05
N VAL A 99 5.59 1.76 -16.71
CA VAL A 99 6.05 1.22 -17.99
C VAL A 99 6.53 -0.23 -17.82
N GLU A 100 7.41 -0.51 -16.86
CA GLU A 100 7.94 -1.87 -16.60
C GLU A 100 6.85 -2.86 -16.18
N THR A 101 5.85 -2.40 -15.43
CA THR A 101 4.73 -3.23 -14.94
C THR A 101 3.67 -3.47 -16.03
N ILE A 102 3.44 -2.51 -16.92
CA ILE A 102 2.50 -2.64 -18.05
C ILE A 102 3.13 -3.43 -19.22
N THR A 103 4.46 -3.51 -19.31
CA THR A 103 5.15 -4.34 -20.32
C THR A 103 5.06 -5.84 -20.07
N ASP A 104 4.46 -6.30 -18.96
CA ASP A 104 4.08 -7.69 -18.79
C ASP A 104 3.00 -8.04 -19.83
N SER A 105 3.39 -8.78 -20.87
CA SER A 105 2.61 -9.12 -22.07
C SER A 105 1.28 -9.85 -21.80
N ASN A 106 0.94 -10.12 -20.54
CA ASN A 106 -0.31 -10.72 -20.09
C ASN A 106 -1.38 -9.70 -19.67
N ILE A 107 -1.12 -8.39 -19.79
CA ILE A 107 -2.08 -7.35 -19.41
C ILE A 107 -2.69 -6.72 -20.68
N PRO A 108 -4.04 -6.76 -20.87
CA PRO A 108 -4.69 -6.02 -21.93
C PRO A 108 -4.33 -4.55 -21.78
N ARG A 109 -3.75 -3.95 -22.83
CA ARG A 109 -3.39 -2.52 -22.88
C ARG A 109 -4.56 -1.71 -22.33
N LEU A 110 -4.39 -1.10 -21.17
CA LEU A 110 -5.33 -0.09 -20.66
C LEU A 110 -5.24 1.10 -21.60
N TYR A 111 -6.17 1.16 -22.55
CA TYR A 111 -6.38 2.35 -23.37
C TYR A 111 -6.72 3.50 -22.42
N VAL A 112 -5.77 4.41 -22.25
CA VAL A 112 -6.00 5.73 -21.67
C VAL A 112 -6.73 6.52 -22.74
N HIS A 113 -8.07 6.50 -22.70
CA HIS A 113 -8.84 7.56 -23.35
C HIS A 113 -8.82 8.77 -22.43
N CYS A 114 -8.01 9.77 -22.81
CA CYS A 114 -8.18 11.15 -22.38
C CYS A 114 -9.49 11.71 -22.94
#